data_AF-A0AAV4CW76-F1
#
_entry.id   AF-A0AAV4CW76-F1
#
_cell.length_a   1.000
_cell.length_b   1.000
_cell.length_c   1.000
_cell.angle_alpha   90.00
_cell.angle_beta   90.00
_cell.angle_gamma   90.00
#
_symmetry.space_group_name_H-M   'P 1'
#
loop_
_entity.id
_entity.type
_entity.pdbx_description
1 polymer ?
#
loop_
_entity_poly.entity_id
_entity_poly.type
_entity_poly.pdbx_seq_one_letter_code
_entity_poly.pdbx_strand_id
1 'polypeptide(L)'
;MACVFIISAVFHEYIITCTFKFFYPVLFVMFAGGGFGFIFLTDKGSNRSWNVFMWVALFIGNGMLMCLYSMEFYARQNCPPKTDNFLDYFIPRSWFCDLPSSSLPTAAM
;
A
#
# COMPACT_ATOMS: atom_id res chain seq x y z
N MET A 1 14.62 -1.52 -19.09
CA MET A 1 13.29 -1.27 -18.47
C MET A 1 13.28 -1.54 -16.97
N ALA A 2 13.82 -2.66 -16.48
CA ALA A 2 13.78 -3.00 -15.04
C ALA A 2 14.39 -1.93 -14.11
N CYS A 3 15.61 -1.45 -14.39
CA CYS A 3 16.29 -0.49 -13.49
C CYS A 3 15.51 0.82 -13.31
N VAL A 4 15.02 1.41 -14.41
CA VAL A 4 14.24 2.66 -14.36
C VAL A 4 12.90 2.47 -13.63
N PHE A 5 12.30 1.29 -13.77
CA PHE A 5 11.04 0.95 -13.12
C PHE A 5 11.21 0.78 -11.59
N ILE A 6 12.28 0.12 -11.17
CA ILE A 6 12.64 -0.01 -9.74
C ILE A 6 12.96 1.36 -9.14
N ILE A 7 13.78 2.18 -9.83
CA ILE A 7 14.10 3.54 -9.37
C ILE A 7 12.80 4.35 -9.21
N SER A 8 11.89 4.27 -10.18
CA SER A 8 10.59 4.95 -10.10
C SER A 8 9.77 4.49 -8.88
N ALA A 9 9.69 3.18 -8.63
CA ALA A 9 8.97 2.63 -7.48
C ALA A 9 9.55 3.12 -6.14
N VAL A 10 10.88 3.23 -6.03
CA VAL A 10 11.55 3.79 -4.84
C VAL A 10 11.15 5.24 -4.62
N PHE A 11 11.13 6.07 -5.68
CA PHE A 11 10.72 7.46 -5.55
C PHE A 11 9.25 7.63 -5.15
N HIS A 12 8.35 6.79 -5.67
CA HIS A 12 6.93 6.84 -5.29
C HIS A 12 6.76 6.48 -3.80
N GLU A 13 7.43 5.42 -3.33
CA GLU A 13 7.43 5.06 -1.92
C GLU A 13 8.03 6.16 -1.05
N TYR A 14 9.13 6.78 -1.51
CA TYR A 14 9.79 7.87 -0.79
C TYR A 14 8.87 9.08 -0.58
N ILE A 15 8.15 9.52 -1.62
CA ILE A 15 7.23 10.65 -1.52
C ILE A 15 6.12 10.37 -0.51
N ILE A 16 5.49 9.19 -0.60
CA ILE A 16 4.44 8.76 0.34
C ILE A 16 4.97 8.70 1.77
N THR A 17 6.14 8.10 1.94
CA THR A 17 6.84 7.99 3.23
C THR A 17 7.10 9.38 3.84
N CYS A 18 7.52 10.36 3.02
CA CYS A 18 7.70 11.74 3.45
C CYS A 18 6.38 12.44 3.81
N THR A 19 5.29 12.19 3.08
CA THR A 19 3.98 12.80 3.34
C THR A 19 3.33 12.25 4.62
N PHE A 20 3.32 10.93 4.78
CA PHE A 20 2.62 10.28 5.89
C PHE A 20 3.49 10.07 7.14
N LYS A 21 4.82 10.19 7.02
CA LYS A 21 5.80 10.04 8.12
C LYS A 21 5.79 8.64 8.75
N PHE A 22 5.47 7.61 7.96
CA PHE A 22 5.65 6.19 8.29
C PHE A 22 6.04 5.42 7.03
N PHE A 23 6.68 4.27 7.18
CA PHE A 23 7.08 3.42 6.05
C PHE A 23 6.11 2.26 5.89
N TYR A 24 5.44 2.20 4.74
CA TYR A 24 4.48 1.14 4.43
C TYR A 24 4.61 0.73 2.96
N PRO A 25 5.51 -0.23 2.64
CA PRO A 25 6.02 -0.48 1.28
C PRO A 25 5.05 -1.22 0.35
N VAL A 26 3.74 -1.00 0.51
CA VAL A 26 2.72 -1.63 -0.32
C VAL A 26 2.75 -1.10 -1.75
N LEU A 27 2.97 0.21 -1.94
CA LEU A 27 3.12 0.75 -3.28
C LEU A 27 4.34 0.14 -3.97
N PHE A 28 5.48 0.11 -3.29
CA PHE A 28 6.69 -0.50 -3.83
C PHE A 28 6.46 -1.94 -4.29
N VAL A 29 5.84 -2.79 -3.46
CA VAL A 29 5.56 -4.21 -3.79
C VAL A 29 4.59 -4.33 -4.96
N MET A 30 3.53 -3.52 -4.99
CA MET A 30 2.54 -3.58 -6.07
C MET A 30 3.07 -3.07 -7.40
N PHE A 31 3.85 -1.99 -7.39
CA PHE A 31 4.51 -1.47 -8.59
C PHE A 31 5.60 -2.43 -9.05
N ALA A 32 6.62 -2.70 -8.22
CA ALA A 32 7.79 -3.49 -8.60
C ALA A 32 7.49 -4.98 -8.83
N GLY A 33 6.47 -5.54 -8.17
CA GLY A 33 6.03 -6.92 -8.38
C GLY A 33 4.97 -7.04 -9.47
N GLY A 34 3.76 -6.54 -9.18
CA GLY A 34 2.61 -6.65 -10.08
C GLY A 34 2.80 -5.88 -11.39
N GLY A 35 3.16 -4.60 -11.29
CA GLY A 35 3.40 -3.73 -12.45
C GLY A 35 4.53 -4.24 -13.35
N PHE A 36 5.64 -4.72 -12.77
CA PHE A 36 6.74 -5.32 -13.54
C PHE A 36 6.33 -6.66 -14.19
N GLY A 37 5.56 -7.49 -13.48
CA GLY A 37 5.03 -8.74 -14.01
C GLY A 37 4.12 -8.54 -15.22
N PHE A 38 3.30 -7.48 -15.23
CA PHE A 38 2.44 -7.15 -16.37
C PHE A 38 3.20 -6.80 -17.64
N ILE A 39 4.44 -6.30 -17.55
CA ILE A 39 5.27 -5.99 -18.72
C ILE A 39 5.59 -7.27 -19.51
N PHE A 40 5.93 -8.37 -18.84
CA PHE A 40 6.22 -9.66 -19.50
C PHE A 40 4.96 -10.36 -20.04
N LEU A 41 3.81 -10.15 -19.39
CA LEU A 41 2.54 -10.73 -19.82
C LEU A 41 1.96 -10.00 -21.04
N THR A 42 2.15 -8.68 -21.13
CA THR A 42 1.63 -7.86 -22.24
C THR A 42 2.30 -8.19 -23.58
N ASP A 43 3.57 -8.59 -23.57
CA ASP A 43 4.35 -8.87 -24.78
C ASP A 43 3.81 -10.06 -25.61
N LYS A 44 2.90 -10.86 -25.03
CA LYS A 44 2.37 -12.11 -25.61
C LYS A 44 0.96 -12.03 -26.18
N GLY A 45 0.22 -10.92 -26.04
CA GLY A 45 -1.19 -10.91 -26.46
C GLY A 45 -1.82 -9.54 -26.63
N SER A 46 -1.85 -9.02 -27.86
CA SER A 46 -2.66 -7.88 -28.26
C SER A 46 -4.11 -8.33 -28.53
N ASN A 47 -4.85 -8.64 -27.47
CA ASN A 47 -6.26 -9.01 -27.55
C ASN A 47 -7.12 -7.99 -26.80
N ARG A 48 -8.36 -7.74 -27.26
CA ARG A 48 -9.32 -6.84 -26.61
C ARG A 48 -9.57 -7.19 -25.13
N SER A 49 -9.45 -8.48 -24.78
CA SER A 49 -9.53 -8.98 -23.40
C SER A 49 -8.38 -8.51 -22.51
N TRP A 50 -7.17 -8.34 -23.05
CA TRP A 50 -6.00 -7.86 -22.30
C TRP A 50 -6.18 -6.42 -21.82
N ASN A 51 -6.79 -5.57 -22.66
CA ASN A 51 -7.11 -4.19 -22.27
C ASN A 51 -8.06 -4.16 -21.06
N VAL A 52 -9.14 -4.95 -21.09
CA VAL A 52 -10.10 -5.03 -19.97
C VAL A 52 -9.41 -5.54 -18.70
N PHE A 53 -8.59 -6.58 -18.81
CA PHE A 53 -7.81 -7.11 -17.69
C PHE A 53 -6.88 -6.06 -17.07
N MET A 54 -6.15 -5.30 -17.90
CA MET A 54 -5.31 -4.19 -17.46
C MET A 54 -6.08 -3.13 -16.69
N TRP A 55 -7.26 -2.73 -17.17
CA TRP A 55 -8.11 -1.76 -16.47
C TRP A 55 -8.59 -2.27 -15.11
N VAL A 56 -9.05 -3.53 -15.05
CA VAL A 56 -9.50 -4.14 -13.80
C VAL A 56 -8.35 -4.24 -12.80
N ALA A 57 -7.17 -4.69 -13.24
CA ALA A 57 -5.99 -4.76 -12.39
C ALA A 57 -5.57 -3.38 -11.86
N LEU A 58 -5.67 -2.33 -12.69
CA LEU A 58 -5.35 -0.96 -12.30
C LEU A 58 -6.34 -0.41 -11.27
N PHE A 59 -7.65 -0.66 -11.43
CA PHE A 59 -8.66 -0.25 -10.45
C PHE A 59 -8.51 -0.97 -9.11
N ILE A 60 -8.28 -2.28 -9.14
CA ILE A 60 -8.02 -3.05 -7.92
C ILE A 60 -6.73 -2.54 -7.25
N GLY A 61 -5.68 -2.29 -8.04
CA GLY A 61 -4.43 -1.76 -7.54
C GLY A 61 -4.61 -0.42 -6.82
N ASN A 62 -5.28 0.53 -7.48
CA ASN A 62 -5.52 1.85 -6.90
C ASN A 62 -6.44 1.79 -5.67
N GLY A 63 -7.46 0.93 -5.70
CA GLY A 63 -8.35 0.69 -4.56
C GLY A 63 -7.61 0.13 -3.36
N MET A 64 -6.79 -0.91 -3.54
CA MET A 64 -5.98 -1.49 -2.46
C MET A 64 -5.01 -0.47 -1.85
N LEU A 65 -4.35 0.35 -2.66
CA LEU A 65 -3.47 1.41 -2.18
C LEU A 65 -4.25 2.41 -1.31
N MET A 66 -5.36 2.95 -1.82
CA MET A 66 -6.18 3.90 -1.06
C MET A 66 -6.69 3.31 0.26
N CYS A 67 -7.16 2.06 0.24
CA CYS A 67 -7.68 1.39 1.44
C CYS A 67 -6.57 1.12 2.47
N LEU A 68 -5.43 0.55 2.08
CA LEU A 68 -4.38 0.17 3.02
C LEU A 68 -3.66 1.40 3.62
N TYR A 69 -3.37 2.43 2.82
CA TYR A 69 -2.76 3.65 3.34
C TYR A 69 -3.72 4.42 4.26
N SER A 70 -5.02 4.48 3.94
CA SER A 70 -6.00 5.11 4.83
C SER A 70 -6.18 4.32 6.13
N MET A 71 -6.27 3.00 6.08
CA MET A 71 -6.34 2.14 7.28
C MET A 71 -5.14 2.36 8.21
N GLU A 72 -3.91 2.38 7.66
CA GLU A 72 -2.71 2.64 8.46
C GLU A 72 -2.71 4.06 9.04
N PHE A 73 -3.06 5.06 8.24
CA PHE A 73 -3.14 6.45 8.68
C PHE A 73 -4.13 6.65 9.84
N TYR A 74 -5.32 6.06 9.75
CA TYR A 74 -6.31 6.13 10.82
C TYR A 74 -5.92 5.26 12.03
N ALA A 75 -5.28 4.11 11.83
CA ALA A 75 -4.77 3.30 12.94
C ALA A 75 -3.71 4.07 13.75
N ARG A 76 -2.85 4.85 13.09
CA ARG A 76 -1.84 5.69 13.76
C ARG A 76 -2.43 6.82 14.58
N GLN A 77 -3.60 7.34 14.19
CA GLN A 77 -4.30 8.38 14.95
C GLN A 77 -5.06 7.82 16.15
N ASN A 78 -5.69 6.65 16.00
CA ASN A 78 -6.56 6.10 17.03
C ASN A 78 -5.81 5.25 18.07
N CYS A 79 -4.65 4.70 17.73
CA CYS A 79 -3.90 3.78 18.59
C CYS A 79 -2.59 4.43 19.09
N PRO A 80 -2.30 4.42 20.41
CA PRO A 80 -1.04 4.95 20.93
C PRO A 80 0.17 4.11 20.46
N PRO A 81 1.36 4.73 20.33
CA PRO A 81 2.59 3.99 20.04
C PRO A 81 2.82 2.90 21.11
N LYS A 82 3.04 1.64 20.68
CA LYS A 82 3.43 0.56 21.60
C LYS A 82 4.93 0.59 21.96
N THR A 83 5.76 1.30 21.18
CA THR A 83 7.22 1.29 21.32
C THR A 83 7.82 2.67 21.00
N ASP A 84 8.68 3.21 21.87
CA ASP A 84 9.34 4.52 21.72
C ASP A 84 10.55 4.53 20.74
N ASN A 85 10.71 3.50 19.91
CA ASN A 85 11.89 3.30 19.07
C ASN A 85 11.60 3.55 17.58
N PHE A 86 12.65 3.79 16.79
CA PHE A 86 12.62 3.86 15.31
C PHE A 86 11.90 2.67 14.64
N LEU A 87 11.73 1.54 15.34
CA LEU A 87 10.97 0.38 14.89
C LEU A 87 9.47 0.67 14.71
N ASP A 88 8.89 1.62 15.44
CA ASP A 88 7.49 2.05 15.25
C ASP A 88 7.25 2.69 13.87
N TYR A 89 8.31 3.12 13.19
CA TYR A 89 8.24 3.62 11.82
C TYR A 89 7.95 2.51 10.79
N PHE A 90 8.45 1.29 11.03
CA PHE A 90 8.34 0.15 10.12
C PHE A 90 7.21 -0.82 10.47
N ILE A 91 6.75 -0.81 11.72
CA ILE A 91 5.69 -1.71 12.18
C ILE A 91 4.33 -1.12 11.81
N PRO A 92 3.49 -1.81 11.00
CA PRO A 92 2.16 -1.32 10.66
C PRO A 92 1.23 -1.43 11.87
N ARG A 93 0.59 -0.33 12.26
CA ARG A 93 -0.36 -0.32 13.39
C ARG A 93 -1.73 -0.89 13.01
N SER A 94 -2.05 -0.90 11.72
CA SER A 94 -3.29 -1.48 11.18
C SER A 94 -3.49 -2.97 11.51
N TRP A 95 -2.42 -3.74 11.76
CA TRP A 95 -2.52 -5.18 12.02
C TRP A 95 -2.34 -5.57 13.49
N PHE A 96 -1.71 -4.70 14.29
CA PHE A 96 -1.31 -5.01 15.68
C PHE A 96 -1.95 -4.08 16.72
N CYS A 97 -2.86 -3.20 16.30
CA CYS A 97 -3.59 -2.37 17.25
C CYS A 97 -4.63 -3.21 18.00
N ASP A 98 -4.36 -3.42 19.29
CA ASP A 98 -5.36 -3.88 20.25
C ASP A 98 -6.06 -2.63 20.78
N LEU A 99 -7.26 -2.33 20.29
CA LEU A 99 -8.09 -1.31 20.91
C LEU A 99 -8.51 -1.82 22.30
N PRO A 100 -8.25 -1.10 23.40
CA PRO A 100 -8.92 -1.41 24.65
C PRO A 100 -10.43 -1.30 24.40
N SER A 101 -11.19 -2.33 24.81
CA SER A 101 -12.63 -2.47 24.57
C SER A 101 -13.48 -1.28 25.03
N SER A 102 -12.91 -0.36 25.82
CA SER A 102 -13.54 0.87 26.31
C SER A 102 -13.51 2.05 25.34
N SER A 103 -12.81 1.99 24.20
CA SER A 103 -12.71 3.11 23.23
C SER A 103 -13.34 2.83 21.86
N LEU A 104 -14.06 1.72 21.70
CA LEU A 104 -14.83 1.43 20.48
C LEU A 104 -16.05 2.38 20.42
N PRO A 105 -16.20 3.19 19.35
CA PRO A 105 -17.46 3.89 19.13
C PRO A 105 -18.56 2.86 18.90
N THR A 106 -19.71 3.06 19.54
CA THR A 106 -20.93 2.22 19.50
C THR A 106 -21.51 1.96 18.10
N ALA A 107 -20.87 2.45 17.04
CA ALA A 107 -21.27 2.27 15.64
C ALA A 107 -20.66 0.99 14.99
N ALA A 108 -19.88 0.21 15.72
CA ALA A 108 -19.33 -1.08 15.27
C ALA A 108 -19.99 -2.30 15.94
N MET A 109 -21.12 -2.11 16.63
CA MET A 109 -22.02 -3.18 17.12
C MET A 109 -23.33 -3.16 16.35
#